data_AF-A0A1Q3JYQ9-F1
#
_entry.id   AF-A0A1Q3JYQ9-F1
#
_cell.length_a   1.000
_cell.length_b   1.000
_cell.length_c   1.000
_cell.angle_alpha   90.00
_cell.angle_beta   90.00
_cell.angle_gamma   90.00
#
_symmetry.space_group_name_H-M   'P 1'
#
loop_
_entity.id
_entity.type
_entity.pdbx_description
1 polymer ?
#
loop_
_entity_poly.entity_id
_entity_poly.type
_entity_poly.pdbx_seq_one_letter_code
_entity_poly.pdbx_strand_id
1 'polypeptide(L)'
;MRKKWTRKEEETPDLLKFREKRKWQINLRRYVIQQNPAYFYAPYFGLDIKNMRLWFECQFTNDLSWDNFGKKWQFDHVVPVAYFDFSNREELKLCWNFINIRVEPIQHARTGGNRIDVLASKNYFEELYRNTGYQVCKKLLDKIEEIKTSEIISTKGQKEFINERKEFLEGIENYTELEFEFLNRGKSVEDVRKEIKSLSEIKL
;
A
#
# COMPACT_ATOMS: atom_id res chain seq x y z
N MET A 1 -5.26 36.40 -30.77
CA MET A 1 -4.45 35.36 -30.11
C MET A 1 -4.70 34.02 -30.80
N ARG A 2 -3.72 33.47 -31.52
CA ARG A 2 -3.82 32.14 -32.16
C ARG A 2 -3.72 31.07 -31.07
N LYS A 3 -4.68 30.14 -31.01
CA LYS A 3 -4.61 28.95 -30.16
C LYS A 3 -3.33 28.18 -30.54
N LYS A 4 -2.35 28.14 -29.63
CA LYS A 4 -1.15 27.30 -29.80
C LYS A 4 -1.63 25.86 -29.99
N TRP A 5 -1.16 25.21 -31.05
CA TRP A 5 -1.43 23.81 -31.30
C TRP A 5 -0.66 22.98 -30.26
N THR A 6 -1.37 22.49 -29.25
CA THR A 6 -0.82 21.50 -28.31
C THR A 6 -0.85 20.14 -29.01
N ARG A 7 0.30 19.45 -29.01
CA ARG A 7 0.40 18.06 -29.49
C ARG A 7 -0.72 17.25 -28.81
N LYS A 8 -1.58 16.57 -29.60
CA LYS A 8 -2.49 15.56 -29.04
C LYS A 8 -1.60 14.49 -28.40
N GLU A 9 -1.42 14.55 -27.09
CA GLU A 9 -0.84 13.46 -26.32
C GLU A 9 -1.70 12.22 -26.59
N GLU A 10 -1.08 11.10 -26.95
CA GLU A 10 -1.78 9.83 -27.06
C GLU A 10 -2.43 9.50 -25.71
N GLU A 11 -3.72 9.18 -25.75
CA GLU A 11 -4.49 8.86 -24.55
C GLU A 11 -4.11 7.45 -24.06
N THR A 12 -3.05 7.37 -23.24
CA THR A 12 -2.70 6.13 -22.56
C THR A 12 -3.67 5.88 -21.39
N PRO A 13 -3.96 4.61 -21.05
CA PRO A 13 -4.79 4.28 -19.88
C PRO A 13 -4.31 4.94 -18.58
N ASP A 14 -2.99 5.02 -18.38
CA ASP A 14 -2.38 5.66 -17.21
C ASP A 14 -2.64 7.17 -17.17
N LEU A 15 -2.56 7.84 -18.32
CA LEU A 15 -2.85 9.27 -18.43
C LEU A 15 -4.33 9.56 -18.15
N LEU A 16 -5.23 8.72 -18.62
CA LEU A 16 -6.67 8.81 -18.34
C LEU A 16 -6.94 8.62 -16.83
N LYS A 17 -6.36 7.59 -16.21
CA LYS A 17 -6.48 7.34 -14.76
C LYS A 17 -5.92 8.50 -13.94
N PHE A 18 -4.79 9.07 -14.34
CA PHE A 18 -4.21 10.24 -13.70
C PHE A 18 -5.13 11.48 -13.78
N ARG A 19 -5.68 11.76 -14.97
CA ARG A 19 -6.61 12.87 -15.19
C ARG A 19 -7.88 12.72 -14.37
N GLU A 20 -8.48 11.53 -14.34
CA GLU A 20 -9.65 11.25 -13.52
C GLU A 20 -9.33 11.38 -12.02
N LYS A 21 -8.22 10.81 -11.53
CA LYS A 21 -7.78 11.01 -10.14
C LYS A 21 -7.72 12.49 -9.79
N ARG A 22 -7.09 13.32 -10.65
CA ARG A 22 -6.96 14.77 -10.40
C ARG A 22 -8.32 15.47 -10.35
N LYS A 23 -9.26 15.10 -11.21
CA LYS A 23 -10.64 15.61 -11.22
C LYS A 23 -11.35 15.31 -9.90
N TRP A 24 -11.25 14.08 -9.40
CA TRP A 24 -11.81 13.70 -8.10
C TRP A 24 -11.19 14.48 -6.94
N GLN A 25 -9.86 14.63 -6.90
CA GLN A 25 -9.17 15.44 -5.89
C GLN A 25 -9.63 16.90 -5.88
N ILE A 26 -9.81 17.51 -7.05
CA ILE A 26 -10.29 18.88 -7.16
C ILE A 26 -11.71 19.00 -6.59
N ASN A 27 -12.60 18.06 -6.92
CA ASN A 27 -13.98 18.09 -6.43
C ASN A 27 -14.05 17.83 -4.92
N LEU A 28 -13.26 16.89 -4.38
CA LEU A 28 -13.16 16.67 -2.94
C LEU A 28 -12.69 17.94 -2.21
N ARG A 29 -11.65 18.60 -2.71
CA ARG A 29 -11.16 19.87 -2.15
C ARG A 29 -12.22 20.96 -2.17
N ARG A 30 -12.94 21.13 -3.28
CA ARG A 30 -14.04 22.10 -3.37
C ARG A 30 -15.17 21.77 -2.39
N TYR A 31 -15.50 20.48 -2.26
CA TYR A 31 -16.55 20.02 -1.38
C TYR A 31 -16.24 20.26 0.11
N VAL A 32 -15.01 19.95 0.55
CA VAL A 32 -14.63 19.99 1.97
C VAL A 32 -14.05 21.34 2.40
N ILE A 33 -13.12 21.90 1.61
CA ILE A 33 -12.40 23.14 1.95
C ILE A 33 -13.26 24.36 1.62
N GLN A 34 -13.83 24.38 0.41
CA GLN A 34 -14.64 25.51 -0.06
C GLN A 34 -16.12 25.36 0.32
N GLN A 35 -16.51 24.23 0.92
CA GLN A 35 -17.89 23.93 1.31
C GLN A 35 -18.87 24.07 0.14
N ASN A 36 -18.41 23.78 -1.07
CA ASN A 36 -19.20 23.90 -2.29
C ASN A 36 -19.90 22.55 -2.60
N PRO A 37 -21.24 22.48 -2.55
CA PRO A 37 -21.97 21.25 -2.85
C PRO A 37 -21.67 20.71 -4.24
N ALA A 38 -21.50 19.40 -4.34
CA ALA A 38 -21.20 18.72 -5.60
C ALA A 38 -22.12 17.51 -5.75
N TYR A 39 -23.33 17.72 -6.29
CA TYR A 39 -24.38 16.69 -6.40
C TYR A 39 -23.87 15.36 -6.98
N PHE A 40 -23.07 15.43 -8.03
CA PHE A 40 -22.54 14.23 -8.69
C PHE A 40 -21.51 13.48 -7.84
N TYR A 41 -20.66 14.18 -7.09
CA TYR A 41 -19.51 13.60 -6.39
C TYR A 41 -19.82 13.25 -4.93
N ALA A 42 -20.71 14.00 -4.27
CA ALA A 42 -21.05 13.82 -2.86
C ALA A 42 -21.45 12.37 -2.49
N PRO A 43 -22.23 11.62 -3.30
CA PRO A 43 -22.58 10.24 -2.99
C PRO A 43 -21.38 9.28 -2.91
N TYR A 44 -20.24 9.63 -3.51
CA TYR A 44 -19.02 8.82 -3.45
C TYR A 44 -18.19 9.14 -2.20
N PHE A 45 -18.26 10.39 -1.72
CA PHE A 45 -17.59 10.78 -0.48
C PHE A 45 -18.25 10.15 0.76
N GLY A 46 -19.55 9.83 0.68
CA GLY A 46 -20.23 9.04 1.70
C GLY A 46 -20.61 9.82 2.97
N LEU A 47 -20.38 11.13 3.01
CA LEU A 47 -20.80 12.06 4.06
C LEU A 47 -21.16 13.44 3.47
N ASP A 48 -22.04 14.16 4.14
CA ASP A 48 -22.29 15.58 3.86
C ASP A 48 -21.11 16.46 4.29
N ILE A 49 -21.09 17.71 3.82
CA ILE A 49 -20.00 18.65 4.06
C ILE A 49 -19.71 18.85 5.54
N LYS A 50 -20.76 18.97 6.38
CA LYS A 50 -20.59 19.22 7.82
C LYS A 50 -19.92 18.02 8.48
N ASN A 51 -20.43 16.81 8.23
CA ASN A 51 -19.87 15.60 8.83
C ASN A 51 -18.49 15.22 8.26
N MET A 52 -18.20 15.52 6.98
CA MET A 52 -16.85 15.40 6.42
C MET A 52 -15.84 16.26 7.18
N ARG A 53 -16.22 17.51 7.49
CA ARG A 53 -15.33 18.42 8.22
C ARG A 53 -15.08 17.95 9.65
N LEU A 54 -16.14 17.53 10.36
CA LEU A 54 -15.99 16.92 11.70
C LEU A 54 -15.08 15.69 11.67
N TRP A 55 -15.22 14.82 10.66
CA TRP A 55 -14.37 13.64 10.49
C TRP A 55 -12.89 13.98 10.35
N PHE A 56 -12.55 15.01 9.57
CA PHE A 56 -11.16 15.44 9.40
C PHE A 56 -10.63 16.22 10.61
N GLU A 57 -11.47 17.00 11.29
CA GLU A 57 -11.09 17.70 12.52
C GLU A 57 -10.67 16.75 13.64
N CYS A 58 -11.32 15.58 13.75
CA CYS A 58 -10.91 14.51 14.67
C CYS A 58 -9.49 13.97 14.42
N GLN A 59 -8.90 14.25 13.25
CA GLN A 59 -7.57 13.80 12.85
C GLN A 59 -6.52 14.91 12.94
N PHE A 60 -6.91 16.15 13.27
CA PHE A 60 -5.96 17.24 13.43
C PHE A 60 -5.14 17.04 14.70
N THR A 61 -3.82 17.01 14.55
CA THR A 61 -2.86 17.13 15.65
C THR A 61 -2.56 18.60 15.93
N ASN A 62 -1.89 18.91 17.05
CA ASN A 62 -1.80 20.23 17.69
C ASN A 62 -1.37 21.44 16.82
N ASP A 63 -0.91 21.25 15.58
CA ASP A 63 -0.53 22.32 14.67
C ASP A 63 -1.26 22.34 13.31
N LEU A 64 -2.21 21.42 13.10
CA LEU A 64 -3.03 21.32 11.89
C LEU A 64 -4.36 22.07 12.06
N SER A 65 -4.73 22.82 11.03
CA SER A 65 -6.01 23.54 10.98
C SER A 65 -6.46 23.74 9.54
N TRP A 66 -7.71 24.12 9.33
CA TRP A 66 -8.23 24.40 7.98
C TRP A 66 -7.43 25.49 7.24
N ASP A 67 -6.92 26.48 7.97
CA ASP A 67 -6.19 27.63 7.40
C ASP A 67 -4.82 27.25 6.84
N ASN A 68 -4.28 26.11 7.27
CA ASN A 68 -2.97 25.62 6.84
C ASN A 68 -3.04 24.40 5.89
N PHE A 69 -4.22 24.12 5.34
CA PHE A 69 -4.39 23.16 4.24
C PHE A 69 -3.48 23.51 3.04
N GLY A 70 -2.81 22.51 2.49
CA GLY A 70 -1.84 22.65 1.39
C GLY A 70 -0.48 23.23 1.80
N LYS A 71 -0.34 23.75 3.03
CA LYS A 71 0.93 24.21 3.61
C LYS A 71 1.49 23.21 4.61
N LYS A 72 0.66 22.73 5.54
CA LYS A 72 1.05 21.79 6.60
C LYS A 72 0.46 20.39 6.44
N TRP A 73 -0.70 20.27 5.82
CA TRP A 73 -1.35 18.98 5.58
C TRP A 73 -2.14 18.96 4.28
N GLN A 74 -2.49 17.77 3.82
CA GLN A 74 -3.29 17.51 2.64
C GLN A 74 -4.19 16.28 2.84
N PHE A 75 -5.15 16.07 1.94
CA PHE A 75 -5.88 14.81 1.89
C PHE A 75 -5.01 13.71 1.29
N ASP A 76 -5.01 12.54 1.93
CA ASP A 76 -4.41 11.34 1.39
C ASP A 76 -5.35 10.14 1.53
N HIS A 77 -5.08 9.06 0.80
CA HIS A 77 -5.86 7.83 0.90
C HIS A 77 -5.14 6.80 1.78
N VAL A 78 -5.87 6.16 2.69
CA VAL A 78 -5.33 5.07 3.52
C VAL A 78 -5.02 3.84 2.66
N VAL A 79 -5.94 3.46 1.76
CA VAL A 79 -5.68 2.56 0.63
C VAL A 79 -5.53 3.43 -0.63
N PRO A 80 -4.34 3.48 -1.27
CA PRO A 80 -4.10 4.26 -2.46
C PRO A 80 -5.04 3.97 -3.61
N VAL A 81 -5.39 5.08 -4.27
CA VAL A 81 -6.16 5.17 -5.51
C VAL A 81 -5.69 4.20 -6.61
N ALA A 82 -4.40 3.84 -6.63
CA ALA A 82 -3.83 2.94 -7.63
C ALA A 82 -4.50 1.56 -7.65
N TYR A 83 -4.97 1.07 -6.50
CA TYR A 83 -5.55 -0.26 -6.34
C TYR A 83 -7.04 -0.34 -6.67
N PHE A 84 -7.67 0.80 -6.99
CA PHE A 84 -9.09 0.84 -7.30
C PHE A 84 -9.33 0.90 -8.80
N ASP A 85 -10.38 0.21 -9.24
CA ASP A 85 -10.89 0.28 -10.60
C ASP A 85 -11.87 1.44 -10.75
N PHE A 86 -11.52 2.41 -11.59
CA PHE A 86 -12.30 3.62 -11.82
C PHE A 86 -13.49 3.39 -12.76
N SER A 87 -13.52 2.28 -13.50
CA SER A 87 -14.66 1.88 -14.32
C SER A 87 -15.79 1.27 -13.48
N ASN A 88 -15.47 0.78 -12.28
CA ASN A 88 -16.42 0.21 -11.33
C ASN A 88 -16.89 1.27 -10.32
N ARG A 89 -18.19 1.53 -10.33
CA ARG A 89 -18.81 2.55 -9.46
C ARG A 89 -18.65 2.25 -7.97
N GLU A 90 -18.72 0.99 -7.56
CA GLU A 90 -18.62 0.62 -6.14
C GLU A 90 -17.17 0.70 -5.64
N GLU A 91 -16.20 0.32 -6.48
CA GLU A 91 -14.78 0.57 -6.24
C GLU A 91 -14.48 2.07 -6.11
N LEU A 92 -15.07 2.89 -6.98
CA LEU A 92 -14.90 4.35 -6.93
C LEU A 92 -15.52 4.95 -5.66
N LYS A 93 -16.69 4.47 -5.23
CA LYS A 93 -17.29 4.87 -3.94
C LYS A 93 -16.42 4.45 -2.77
N LEU A 94 -15.83 3.26 -2.80
CA LEU A 94 -14.97 2.77 -1.73
C LEU A 94 -13.67 3.56 -1.66
N CYS A 95 -13.07 3.85 -2.82
CA CYS A 95 -11.87 4.67 -2.97
C CYS A 95 -12.05 6.07 -2.37
N TRP A 96 -13.13 6.76 -2.75
CA TRP A 96 -13.38 8.14 -2.36
C TRP A 96 -14.22 8.30 -1.08
N ASN A 97 -14.56 7.21 -0.41
CA ASN A 97 -15.29 7.26 0.85
C ASN A 97 -14.47 8.01 1.91
N PHE A 98 -15.13 8.82 2.73
CA PHE A 98 -14.50 9.57 3.82
C PHE A 98 -13.61 8.70 4.72
N ILE A 99 -13.97 7.43 4.95
CA ILE A 99 -13.23 6.51 5.82
C ILE A 99 -11.88 6.10 5.20
N ASN A 100 -11.77 6.13 3.87
CA ASN A 100 -10.52 5.86 3.15
C ASN A 100 -9.69 7.13 2.92
N ILE A 101 -10.19 8.31 3.30
CA ILE A 101 -9.48 9.58 3.18
C ILE A 101 -9.04 10.04 4.56
N ARG A 102 -7.77 10.43 4.68
CA ARG A 102 -7.18 10.93 5.93
C ARG A 102 -6.54 12.30 5.78
N VAL A 103 -6.33 12.93 6.93
CA VAL A 103 -5.43 14.08 7.07
C VAL A 103 -3.99 13.56 7.05
N GLU A 104 -3.19 14.05 6.11
CA GLU A 104 -1.77 13.70 5.98
C GLU A 104 -0.91 14.96 6.15
N PRO A 105 -0.08 15.05 7.20
CA PRO A 105 0.90 16.11 7.33
C PRO A 105 1.90 16.08 6.17
N ILE A 106 2.13 17.21 5.51
CA ILE A 106 3.01 17.31 4.32
C ILE A 106 4.46 16.94 4.66
N GLN A 107 4.89 17.16 5.91
CA GLN A 107 6.22 16.78 6.39
C GLN A 107 6.42 15.26 6.42
N HIS A 108 5.33 14.51 6.61
CA HIS A 108 5.31 13.05 6.66
C HIS A 108 4.82 12.42 5.35
N ALA A 109 4.35 13.25 4.41
CA ALA A 109 3.99 12.80 3.07
C ALA A 109 5.20 12.12 2.44
N ARG A 110 5.13 10.80 2.34
CA ARG A 110 6.25 9.96 1.87
C ARG A 110 6.76 10.49 0.53
N THR A 111 7.96 11.07 0.53
CA THR A 111 8.75 11.36 -0.68
C THR A 111 9.26 10.03 -1.24
N GLY A 112 8.41 9.26 -1.91
CA GLY A 112 8.77 7.95 -2.44
C GLY A 112 7.54 7.10 -2.64
N GLY A 113 7.34 6.66 -3.88
CA GLY A 113 6.05 6.21 -4.40
C GLY A 113 5.35 5.12 -3.62
N ASN A 114 4.01 5.22 -3.57
CA ASN A 114 2.96 4.20 -3.52
C ASN A 114 3.12 2.95 -2.63
N ARG A 115 4.22 2.73 -1.91
CA ARG A 115 4.35 1.66 -0.94
C ARG A 115 3.46 2.01 0.23
N ILE A 116 2.22 1.56 0.13
CA ILE A 116 1.36 1.33 1.26
C ILE A 116 2.20 0.57 2.26
N ASP A 117 2.17 1.01 3.51
CA ASP A 117 2.38 0.01 4.54
C ASP A 117 1.05 -0.76 4.62
N VAL A 118 0.90 -1.78 3.76
CA VAL A 118 -0.33 -2.59 3.64
C VAL A 118 -0.73 -3.12 5.02
N LEU A 119 0.27 -3.40 5.85
CA LEU A 119 0.07 -3.79 7.23
C LEU A 119 -0.50 -2.66 8.08
N ALA A 120 0.05 -1.43 8.00
CA ALA A 120 -0.52 -0.28 8.71
C ALA A 120 -1.96 0.04 8.26
N SER A 121 -2.25 0.03 6.96
CA SER A 121 -3.61 0.26 6.45
C SER A 121 -4.57 -0.84 6.91
N LYS A 122 -4.12 -2.10 6.92
CA LYS A 122 -4.91 -3.22 7.47
C LYS A 122 -5.21 -3.00 8.94
N ASN A 123 -4.19 -2.76 9.76
CA ASN A 123 -4.33 -2.56 11.20
C ASN A 123 -5.31 -1.42 11.51
N TYR A 124 -5.23 -0.30 10.76
CA TYR A 124 -6.13 0.83 10.88
C TYR A 124 -7.60 0.44 10.67
N PHE A 125 -7.93 -0.26 9.58
CA PHE A 125 -9.31 -0.67 9.32
C PHE A 125 -9.78 -1.82 10.21
N GLU A 126 -8.89 -2.72 10.63
CA GLU A 126 -9.20 -3.78 11.60
C GLU A 126 -9.59 -3.19 12.95
N GLU A 127 -8.83 -2.21 13.44
CA GLU A 127 -9.13 -1.52 14.69
C GLU A 127 -10.47 -0.77 14.60
N LEU A 128 -10.67 0.02 13.55
CA LEU A 128 -11.93 0.74 13.34
C LEU A 128 -13.11 -0.23 13.24
N TYR A 129 -12.99 -1.31 12.46
CA TYR A 129 -14.08 -2.27 12.31
C TYR A 129 -14.38 -3.00 13.62
N ARG A 130 -13.35 -3.48 14.32
CA ARG A 130 -13.49 -4.17 15.61
C ARG A 130 -14.20 -3.30 16.65
N ASN A 131 -13.88 -2.01 16.70
CA ASN A 131 -14.42 -1.09 17.71
C ASN A 131 -15.78 -0.47 17.33
N THR A 132 -16.12 -0.40 16.04
CA THR A 132 -17.34 0.32 15.59
C THR A 132 -18.35 -0.53 14.84
N GLY A 133 -17.95 -1.70 14.33
CA GLY A 133 -18.77 -2.52 13.44
C GLY A 133 -19.07 -1.88 12.07
N TYR A 134 -18.41 -0.78 11.71
CA TYR A 134 -18.72 -0.03 10.49
C TYR A 134 -18.35 -0.80 9.22
N GLN A 135 -19.36 -1.18 8.44
CA GLN A 135 -19.20 -2.16 7.35
C GLN A 135 -18.30 -1.67 6.19
N VAL A 136 -18.13 -0.37 5.99
CA VAL A 136 -17.22 0.13 4.95
C VAL A 136 -15.76 -0.18 5.31
N CYS A 137 -15.40 -0.21 6.59
CA CYS A 137 -14.07 -0.67 7.03
C CYS A 137 -13.85 -2.13 6.63
N LYS A 138 -14.85 -3.00 6.79
CA LYS A 138 -14.78 -4.40 6.34
C LYS A 138 -14.53 -4.49 4.83
N LYS A 139 -15.25 -3.71 4.02
CA LYS A 139 -15.03 -3.69 2.56
C LYS A 139 -13.61 -3.27 2.19
N LEU A 140 -13.01 -2.31 2.92
CA LEU A 140 -11.62 -1.91 2.70
C LEU A 140 -10.62 -2.97 3.16
N LEU A 141 -10.92 -3.74 4.22
CA LEU A 141 -10.13 -4.90 4.60
C LEU A 141 -10.15 -5.98 3.53
N ASP A 142 -11.34 -6.30 3.01
CA ASP A 142 -11.48 -7.27 1.91
C ASP A 142 -10.65 -6.82 0.69
N LYS A 143 -10.66 -5.50 0.38
CA LYS A 143 -9.84 -4.92 -0.68
C LYS A 143 -8.34 -5.09 -0.42
N ILE A 144 -7.89 -4.90 0.82
CA ILE A 144 -6.48 -5.08 1.20
C ILE A 144 -6.04 -6.54 1.05
N GLU A 145 -6.89 -7.50 1.40
CA GLU A 145 -6.58 -8.93 1.24
C GLU A 145 -6.55 -9.36 -0.24
N GLU A 146 -7.41 -8.78 -1.09
CA GLU A 146 -7.33 -8.95 -2.55
C GLU A 146 -5.97 -8.49 -3.09
N ILE A 147 -5.51 -7.31 -2.67
CA ILE A 147 -4.22 -6.74 -3.09
C ILE A 147 -3.06 -7.67 -2.71
N LYS A 148 -3.02 -8.16 -1.47
CA LYS A 148 -1.96 -9.09 -1.01
C LYS A 148 -1.88 -10.35 -1.84
N THR A 149 -3.03 -10.91 -2.19
CA THR A 149 -3.11 -12.13 -3.00
C THR A 149 -2.52 -11.92 -4.40
N SER A 150 -2.63 -10.70 -4.94
CA SER A 150 -2.13 -10.36 -6.29
C SER A 150 -0.64 -10.03 -6.37
N GLU A 151 -0.03 -9.48 -5.31
CA GLU A 151 1.34 -8.94 -5.38
C GLU A 151 2.43 -9.95 -4.99
N ILE A 152 2.12 -11.01 -4.23
CA ILE A 152 3.16 -11.91 -3.67
C ILE A 152 2.72 -13.38 -3.76
N ILE A 153 3.05 -14.03 -4.87
CA ILE A 153 2.96 -15.49 -4.99
C ILE A 153 4.32 -16.00 -5.47
N SER A 154 4.86 -17.03 -4.81
CA SER A 154 6.05 -17.71 -5.29
C SER A 154 5.78 -18.38 -6.64
N THR A 155 6.74 -18.29 -7.54
CA THR A 155 6.63 -18.90 -8.86
C THR A 155 6.63 -20.43 -8.75
N LYS A 156 6.12 -21.11 -9.79
CA LYS A 156 6.16 -22.57 -9.86
C LYS A 156 7.60 -23.10 -9.69
N GLY A 157 8.56 -22.50 -10.39
CA GLY A 157 9.97 -22.89 -10.29
C GLY A 157 10.59 -22.67 -8.90
N GLN A 158 10.18 -21.63 -8.16
CA GLN A 158 10.61 -21.46 -6.77
C GLN A 158 10.08 -22.58 -5.86
N LYS A 159 8.83 -22.98 -6.04
CA LYS A 159 8.22 -24.08 -5.28
C LYS A 159 8.89 -25.42 -5.60
N GLU A 160 9.15 -25.68 -6.88
CA GLU A 160 9.85 -26.89 -7.35
C GLU A 160 11.27 -26.96 -6.80
N PHE A 161 12.03 -25.86 -6.89
CA PHE A 161 13.40 -25.80 -6.36
C PHE A 161 13.47 -26.15 -4.86
N ILE A 162 12.58 -25.58 -4.04
CA ILE A 162 12.54 -25.87 -2.60
C ILE A 162 12.15 -27.33 -2.36
N ASN A 163 11.12 -27.83 -3.03
CA ASN A 163 10.64 -29.21 -2.85
C ASN A 163 11.70 -30.24 -3.25
N GLU A 164 12.38 -30.04 -4.38
CA GLU A 164 13.43 -30.94 -4.88
C GLU A 164 14.69 -30.95 -4.02
N ARG A 165 14.97 -29.83 -3.33
CA ARG A 165 16.22 -29.65 -2.56
C ARG A 165 16.01 -29.57 -1.06
N LYS A 166 14.82 -29.92 -0.56
CA LYS A 166 14.43 -29.70 0.83
C LYS A 166 15.43 -30.26 1.85
N GLU A 167 15.79 -31.54 1.71
CA GLU A 167 16.76 -32.18 2.61
C GLU A 167 18.14 -31.53 2.58
N PHE A 168 18.59 -31.09 1.40
CA PHE A 168 19.84 -30.35 1.26
C PHE A 168 19.76 -29.00 1.98
N LEU A 169 18.69 -28.23 1.76
CA LEU A 169 18.49 -26.91 2.33
C LEU A 169 18.41 -26.95 3.87
N GLU A 170 17.62 -27.87 4.42
CA GLU A 170 17.52 -28.10 5.87
C GLU A 170 18.86 -28.60 6.44
N GLY A 171 19.60 -29.41 5.66
CA GLY A 171 20.89 -29.94 6.06
C GLY A 171 22.02 -28.91 6.18
N ILE A 172 21.86 -27.72 5.59
CA ILE A 172 22.85 -26.62 5.60
C ILE A 172 22.36 -25.35 6.32
N GLU A 173 21.15 -25.36 6.89
CA GLU A 173 20.50 -24.18 7.48
C GLU A 173 21.37 -23.50 8.54
N ASN A 174 22.09 -24.30 9.33
CA ASN A 174 22.89 -23.83 10.46
C ASN A 174 24.41 -23.91 10.19
N TYR A 175 24.81 -24.04 8.92
CA TYR A 175 26.23 -24.05 8.55
C TYR A 175 26.86 -22.67 8.82
N THR A 176 28.06 -22.69 9.41
CA THR A 176 28.93 -21.55 9.68
C THR A 176 29.63 -21.05 8.40
N GLU A 177 30.37 -19.94 8.47
CA GLU A 177 31.07 -19.41 7.30
C GLU A 177 32.08 -20.42 6.73
N LEU A 178 32.74 -21.20 7.60
CA LEU A 178 33.70 -22.23 7.20
C LEU A 178 33.03 -23.38 6.44
N GLU A 179 31.88 -23.84 6.91
CA GLU A 179 31.12 -24.92 6.28
C GLU A 179 30.59 -24.51 4.91
N PHE A 180 30.12 -23.26 4.78
CA PHE A 180 29.71 -22.71 3.49
C PHE A 180 30.89 -22.52 2.53
N GLU A 181 32.08 -22.15 3.02
CA GLU A 181 33.27 -22.06 2.17
C GLU A 181 33.62 -23.43 1.57
N PHE A 182 33.48 -24.51 2.33
CA PHE A 182 33.68 -25.86 1.78
C PHE A 182 32.63 -26.24 0.74
N LEU A 183 31.35 -25.93 0.98
CA LEU A 183 30.29 -26.13 -0.02
C LEU A 183 30.53 -25.31 -1.29
N ASN A 184 30.93 -24.05 -1.16
CA ASN A 184 31.23 -23.16 -2.29
C ASN A 184 32.44 -23.64 -3.12
N ARG A 185 33.37 -24.36 -2.49
CA ARG A 185 34.48 -25.05 -3.17
C ARG A 185 34.06 -26.38 -3.82
N GLY A 186 32.78 -26.72 -3.79
CA GLY A 186 32.20 -27.88 -4.46
C GLY A 186 32.16 -29.14 -3.61
N LYS A 187 32.43 -29.06 -2.30
CA LYS A 187 32.28 -30.24 -1.43
C LYS A 187 30.80 -30.59 -1.24
N SER A 188 30.52 -31.88 -1.08
CA SER A 188 29.16 -32.33 -0.74
C SER A 188 28.85 -32.03 0.73
N VAL A 189 27.56 -31.97 1.08
CA VAL A 189 27.11 -31.81 2.49
C VAL A 189 27.71 -32.89 3.38
N GLU A 190 27.83 -34.13 2.88
CA GLU A 190 28.40 -35.24 3.62
C GLU A 190 29.90 -35.07 3.87
N ASP A 191 30.64 -34.59 2.88
CA ASP A 191 32.08 -34.33 3.02
C ASP A 191 32.35 -33.20 4.01
N VAL A 192 31.56 -32.13 3.95
CA VAL A 192 31.66 -31.02 4.91
C VAL A 192 31.42 -31.52 6.34
N ARG A 193 30.39 -32.34 6.57
CA ARG A 193 30.11 -32.91 7.90
C ARG A 193 31.27 -33.75 8.43
N LYS A 194 31.87 -34.59 7.58
CA LYS A 194 33.02 -35.43 7.95
C LYS A 194 34.23 -34.58 8.33
N GLU A 195 34.49 -33.52 7.60
CA GLU A 195 35.65 -32.66 7.80
C GLU A 195 35.53 -31.81 9.07
N ILE A 196 34.35 -31.25 9.35
CA ILE A 196 34.09 -30.52 10.60
C ILE A 196 34.19 -31.45 11.81
N LYS A 197 33.67 -32.68 11.70
CA LYS A 197 33.82 -33.67 12.77
C LYS A 197 35.29 -33.98 13.05
N SER A 198 36.10 -34.19 12.00
CA SER A 198 37.55 -34.39 12.14
C SER A 198 38.25 -33.18 12.79
N LEU A 199 37.91 -31.96 12.37
CA LEU A 199 38.50 -30.73 12.92
C LEU A 199 38.11 -30.47 14.39
N SER A 200 36.93 -30.91 14.82
CA SER A 200 36.50 -30.82 16.23
C SER A 200 37.16 -31.88 17.11
N GLU A 201 37.45 -33.07 16.58
CA GLU A 201 38.21 -34.13 17.26
C GLU A 201 39.70 -33.78 17.44
N ILE A 202 40.28 -32.94 16.58
CA ILE A 202 41.70 -32.49 16.64
C ILE A 202 41.91 -31.34 17.63
N LYS A 203 40.84 -30.63 18.04
CA LYS A 203 40.89 -29.48 18.97
C LYS A 203 40.73 -29.87 20.45
N LEU A 204 40.64 -31.16 20.77
CA LEU A 204 40.69 -31.73 22.13
C LEU A 204 42.09 -32.28 22.43
#